data_AF-A0A317KLR4-F1
#
_entry.id   AF-A0A317KLR4-F1
#
_cell.length_a   1.000
_cell.length_b   1.000
_cell.length_c   1.000
_cell.angle_alpha   90.00
_cell.angle_beta   90.00
_cell.angle_gamma   90.00
#
_symmetry.space_group_name_H-M   'P 1'
#
loop_
_entity.id
_entity.type
_entity.pdbx_description
1 polymer ?
#
loop_
_entity_poly.entity_id
_entity_poly.type
_entity_poly.pdbx_seq_one_letter_code
_entity_poly.pdbx_strand_id
1 'polypeptide(L)'
;MVDILHRVGVVAPLDDVYRAVATPEGIAGWWTTDTTGKSEVGGQLAFRFGDVGGFDMEVLELDPAGRVRWRVTDGPAEWVGTEIDWRLDQRGEYTIVQFRHEGWREPVEFMHHCSTKWATFLLSLKELVETGRGRPAPDDVRISDWH
;
A
#
# COMPACT_ATOMS: atom_id res chain seq x y z
N MET A 1 7.37 -11.24 -16.61
CA MET A 1 7.07 -10.67 -15.27
C MET A 1 5.57 -10.77 -15.05
N VAL A 2 5.17 -10.87 -13.80
CA VAL A 2 3.77 -11.00 -13.37
C VAL A 2 3.46 -9.90 -12.35
N ASP A 3 2.21 -9.45 -12.28
CA ASP A 3 1.81 -8.31 -11.46
C ASP A 3 0.61 -8.66 -10.59
N ILE A 4 0.51 -8.05 -9.41
CA ILE A 4 -0.70 -8.06 -8.58
C ILE A 4 -1.46 -6.77 -8.88
N LEU A 5 -2.70 -6.89 -9.36
CA LEU A 5 -3.53 -5.76 -9.77
C LEU A 5 -4.85 -5.79 -9.01
N HIS A 6 -5.19 -4.69 -8.35
CA HIS A 6 -6.45 -4.54 -7.62
C HIS A 6 -7.16 -3.24 -7.99
N ARG A 7 -8.50 -3.26 -7.89
CA ARG A 7 -9.34 -2.08 -8.08
C ARG A 7 -10.34 -1.96 -6.93
N VAL A 8 -10.33 -0.82 -6.24
CA VAL A 8 -11.26 -0.52 -5.15
C VAL A 8 -11.91 0.85 -5.36
N GLY A 9 -13.22 0.94 -5.15
CA GLY A 9 -13.95 2.21 -5.12
C GLY A 9 -14.21 2.64 -3.68
N VAL A 10 -13.89 3.89 -3.37
CA VAL A 10 -14.10 4.49 -2.05
C VAL A 10 -14.92 5.77 -2.20
N VAL A 11 -15.83 6.03 -1.26
CA VAL A 11 -16.65 7.25 -1.21
C VAL A 11 -15.88 8.28 -0.39
N ALA A 12 -14.93 8.94 -1.05
CA ALA A 12 -14.10 9.98 -0.46
C ALA A 12 -13.51 10.89 -1.56
N PRO A 13 -13.21 12.16 -1.26
CA PRO A 13 -12.46 13.04 -2.15
C PRO A 13 -11.08 12.47 -2.50
N LEU A 14 -10.62 12.69 -3.74
CA LEU A 14 -9.31 12.24 -4.21
C LEU A 14 -8.18 12.71 -3.29
N ASP A 15 -8.23 13.96 -2.82
CA ASP A 15 -7.23 14.53 -1.90
C ASP A 15 -7.11 13.72 -0.60
N ASP A 16 -8.22 13.22 -0.06
CA ASP A 16 -8.22 12.44 1.19
C ASP A 16 -7.60 11.06 0.96
N VAL A 17 -7.93 10.43 -0.17
CA VAL A 17 -7.36 9.14 -0.58
C VAL A 17 -5.87 9.28 -0.91
N TYR A 18 -5.49 10.36 -1.61
CA TYR A 18 -4.11 10.68 -1.91
C TYR A 18 -3.31 10.82 -0.63
N ARG A 19 -3.76 11.64 0.34
CA ARG A 19 -3.06 11.76 1.63
C ARG A 19 -2.95 10.41 2.36
N ALA A 20 -3.99 9.59 2.32
CA ALA A 20 -3.98 8.26 2.95
C ALA A 20 -2.90 7.32 2.36
N VAL A 21 -2.52 7.47 1.10
CA VAL A 21 -1.46 6.67 0.47
C VAL A 21 -0.16 7.43 0.23
N ALA A 22 -0.11 8.74 0.47
CA ALA A 22 1.06 9.57 0.16
C ALA A 22 1.80 10.09 1.40
N THR A 23 1.28 9.91 2.62
CA THR A 23 1.98 10.36 3.85
C THR A 23 2.19 9.22 4.83
N PRO A 24 3.26 9.26 5.66
CA PRO A 24 3.50 8.23 6.67
C PRO A 24 2.30 8.06 7.62
N GLU A 25 1.68 9.16 8.04
CA GLU A 25 0.52 9.14 8.93
C GLU A 25 -0.71 8.51 8.27
N GLY A 26 -0.93 8.83 6.98
CA GLY A 26 -2.01 8.23 6.20
C GLY A 26 -1.83 6.72 6.04
N ILE A 27 -0.62 6.31 5.65
CA ILE A 27 -0.29 4.89 5.46
C ILE A 27 -0.38 4.11 6.78
N ALA A 28 0.06 4.72 7.89
CA ALA A 28 -0.07 4.14 9.22
C ALA A 28 -1.52 3.90 9.65
N GLY A 29 -2.47 4.66 9.09
CA GLY A 29 -3.89 4.54 9.39
C GLY A 29 -4.57 3.31 8.78
N TRP A 30 -3.98 2.67 7.76
CA TRP A 30 -4.61 1.52 7.09
C TRP A 30 -3.70 0.32 6.85
N TRP A 31 -2.38 0.49 6.80
CA TRP A 31 -1.46 -0.59 6.45
C TRP A 31 -0.67 -1.12 7.67
N THR A 32 0.21 -0.33 8.27
CA THR A 32 0.89 -0.70 9.52
C THR A 32 1.17 0.51 10.38
N THR A 33 0.85 0.40 11.68
CA THR A 33 1.03 1.50 12.64
C THR A 33 2.50 1.93 12.79
N ASP A 34 3.44 1.02 12.51
CA ASP A 34 4.88 1.32 12.47
C ASP A 34 5.32 1.67 11.04
N THR A 35 4.91 2.87 10.61
CA THR A 35 5.32 3.49 9.35
C THR A 35 6.11 4.76 9.67
N THR A 36 7.35 4.82 9.20
CA THR A 36 8.25 5.97 9.41
C THR A 36 8.97 6.38 8.14
N GLY A 37 9.69 7.49 8.18
CA GLY A 37 10.50 7.98 7.06
C GLY A 37 10.02 9.31 6.51
N LYS A 38 10.45 9.62 5.28
CA LYS A 38 10.15 10.88 4.60
C LYS A 38 9.42 10.61 3.30
N SER A 39 8.18 11.11 3.22
CA SER A 39 7.42 11.07 1.97
C SER A 39 7.73 12.30 1.12
N GLU A 40 8.86 12.21 0.42
CA GLU A 40 9.31 13.14 -0.61
C GLU A 40 9.95 12.34 -1.73
N VAL A 41 9.95 12.82 -2.98
CA VAL A 41 10.58 12.07 -4.09
C VAL A 41 12.08 11.87 -3.80
N GLY A 42 12.55 10.63 -3.91
CA GLY A 42 13.90 10.18 -3.50
C GLY A 42 14.03 9.89 -2.00
N GLY A 43 13.01 10.19 -1.20
CA GLY A 43 12.91 9.84 0.21
C GLY A 43 12.71 8.34 0.43
N GLN A 44 12.91 7.90 1.67
CA GLN A 44 12.74 6.51 2.08
C GLN A 44 11.60 6.40 3.09
N LEU A 45 10.76 5.38 2.91
CA LEU A 45 9.71 4.95 3.84
C LEU A 45 10.07 3.58 4.39
N ALA A 46 9.89 3.41 5.70
CA ALA A 46 10.13 2.16 6.39
C ALA A 46 8.81 1.67 7.00
N PHE A 47 8.46 0.43 6.70
CA PHE A 47 7.23 -0.24 7.17
C PHE A 47 7.63 -1.45 8.00
N ARG A 48 7.11 -1.57 9.23
CA ARG A 48 7.42 -2.70 10.12
C ARG A 48 6.14 -3.40 10.56
N PHE A 49 6.22 -4.73 10.71
CA PHE A 49 5.12 -5.62 11.07
C PHE A 49 5.47 -6.43 12.32
N GLY A 50 6.12 -5.80 13.30
CA GLY A 50 6.61 -6.46 14.51
C GLY A 50 7.62 -7.56 14.19
N ASP A 51 7.42 -8.74 14.77
CA ASP A 51 8.33 -9.89 14.64
C ASP A 51 8.39 -10.46 13.21
N VAL A 52 7.41 -10.13 12.35
CA VAL A 52 7.35 -10.57 10.95
C VAL A 52 8.38 -9.85 10.06
N GLY A 53 8.98 -8.76 10.57
CA GLY A 53 9.96 -7.95 9.83
C GLY A 53 9.32 -6.76 9.12
N GLY A 54 9.86 -6.38 7.97
CA GLY A 54 9.43 -5.16 7.29
C GLY A 54 10.04 -4.97 5.91
N PHE A 55 9.73 -3.81 5.33
CA PHE A 55 10.17 -3.40 4.01
C PHE A 55 10.61 -1.95 4.06
N ASP A 56 11.63 -1.62 3.27
CA ASP A 56 11.99 -0.24 2.98
C ASP A 56 11.71 0.06 1.52
N MET A 57 11.22 1.26 1.26
CA MET A 57 10.86 1.70 -0.08
C MET A 57 11.34 3.11 -0.36
N GLU A 58 11.87 3.31 -1.57
CA GLU A 58 12.15 4.62 -2.13
C GLU A 58 10.88 5.21 -2.76
N VAL A 59 10.59 6.48 -2.46
CA VAL A 59 9.51 7.21 -3.12
C VAL A 59 9.97 7.67 -4.49
N LEU A 60 9.38 7.12 -5.54
CA LEU A 60 9.70 7.47 -6.92
C LEU A 60 8.87 8.64 -7.43
N GLU A 61 7.63 8.76 -6.97
CA GLU A 61 6.67 9.74 -7.50
C GLU A 61 5.60 10.10 -6.46
N LEU A 62 5.31 11.39 -6.37
CA LEU A 62 4.21 11.97 -5.60
C LEU A 62 3.55 13.05 -6.45
N ASP A 63 2.43 12.70 -7.07
CA ASP A 63 1.60 13.62 -7.84
C ASP A 63 0.20 13.71 -7.19
N PRO A 64 -0.12 14.85 -6.55
CA PRO A 64 -1.43 15.09 -5.96
C PRO A 64 -2.60 14.98 -6.95
N ALA A 65 -2.35 15.01 -8.27
CA ALA A 65 -3.37 14.74 -9.28
C ALA A 65 -3.86 13.28 -9.30
N GLY A 66 -3.22 12.39 -8.53
CA GLY A 66 -3.71 11.03 -8.31
C GLY A 66 -2.68 9.94 -8.61
N ARG A 67 -1.38 10.20 -8.44
CA ARG A 67 -0.36 9.18 -8.63
C ARG A 67 0.68 9.14 -7.52
N VAL A 68 0.96 7.94 -7.03
CA VAL A 68 2.02 7.68 -6.03
C VAL A 68 2.78 6.43 -6.46
N ARG A 69 4.11 6.48 -6.42
CA ARG A 69 4.94 5.32 -6.73
C ARG A 69 6.06 5.12 -5.74
N TRP A 70 6.29 3.85 -5.42
CA TRP A 70 7.40 3.42 -4.59
C TRP A 70 8.16 2.28 -5.24
N ARG A 71 9.45 2.15 -4.93
CA ARG A 71 10.27 0.99 -5.25
C ARG A 71 10.73 0.33 -3.98
N VAL A 72 10.59 -0.99 -3.89
CA VAL A 72 11.11 -1.73 -2.74
C VAL A 72 12.63 -1.81 -2.82
N THR A 73 13.29 -1.29 -1.79
CA THR A 73 14.75 -1.23 -1.68
C THR A 73 15.31 -2.24 -0.68
N ASP A 74 14.50 -2.66 0.31
CA ASP A 74 14.86 -3.71 1.28
C ASP A 74 13.63 -4.52 1.72
N GLY A 75 13.84 -5.78 2.11
CA GLY A 75 12.81 -6.74 2.52
C GLY A 75 13.01 -8.14 1.91
N PRO A 76 11.93 -8.95 1.81
CA PRO A 76 11.97 -10.26 1.15
C PRO A 76 12.51 -10.17 -0.28
N ALA A 77 13.30 -11.17 -0.67
CA ALA A 77 14.00 -11.19 -1.95
C ALA A 77 13.06 -11.11 -3.17
N GLU A 78 11.83 -11.55 -3.02
CA GLU A 78 10.78 -11.50 -4.04
C GLU A 78 10.23 -10.09 -4.26
N TRP A 79 10.32 -9.21 -3.25
CA TRP A 79 9.87 -7.81 -3.34
C TRP A 79 10.99 -6.88 -3.77
N VAL A 80 12.26 -7.12 -3.41
CA VAL A 80 13.34 -6.16 -3.73
C VAL A 80 13.41 -5.90 -5.23
N GLY A 81 13.29 -4.62 -5.61
CA GLY A 81 13.28 -4.16 -7.00
C GLY A 81 11.90 -4.10 -7.66
N THR A 82 10.83 -4.61 -7.03
CA THR A 82 9.45 -4.41 -7.49
C THR A 82 8.98 -2.97 -7.21
N GLU A 83 7.88 -2.59 -7.86
CA GLU A 83 7.30 -1.25 -7.71
C GLU A 83 5.84 -1.32 -7.27
N ILE A 84 5.45 -0.39 -6.41
CA ILE A 84 4.07 -0.15 -6.02
C ILE A 84 3.58 1.10 -6.77
N ASP A 85 2.54 0.98 -7.61
CA ASP A 85 1.92 2.10 -8.35
C ASP A 85 0.47 2.26 -7.90
N TRP A 86 0.16 3.44 -7.37
CA TRP A 86 -1.19 3.87 -7.03
C TRP A 86 -1.66 4.86 -8.09
N ARG A 87 -2.79 4.56 -8.72
CA ARG A 87 -3.51 5.53 -9.56
C ARG A 87 -4.88 5.79 -9.01
N LEU A 88 -5.18 7.05 -8.79
CA LEU A 88 -6.41 7.56 -8.20
C LEU A 88 -7.17 8.37 -9.25
N ASP A 89 -8.48 8.14 -9.33
CA ASP A 89 -9.33 8.78 -10.34
C ASP A 89 -10.69 9.13 -9.73
N GLN A 90 -10.98 10.43 -9.61
CA GLN A 90 -12.26 10.91 -9.07
C GLN A 90 -13.38 10.69 -10.10
N ARG A 91 -14.44 9.98 -9.69
CA ARG A 91 -15.63 9.67 -10.49
C ARG A 91 -16.90 9.93 -9.68
N GLY A 92 -17.43 11.14 -9.78
CA GLY A 92 -18.57 11.56 -8.96
C GLY A 92 -18.19 11.53 -7.48
N GLU A 93 -18.98 10.85 -6.65
CA GLU A 93 -18.72 10.70 -5.21
C GLU A 93 -17.63 9.67 -4.89
N TYR A 94 -17.22 8.86 -5.88
CA TYR A 94 -16.20 7.84 -5.69
C TYR A 94 -14.82 8.34 -6.12
N THR A 95 -13.78 7.97 -5.36
CA THR A 95 -12.42 7.88 -5.88
C THR A 95 -12.12 6.42 -6.21
N ILE A 96 -11.64 6.14 -7.42
CA ILE A 96 -11.24 4.80 -7.84
C ILE A 96 -9.75 4.64 -7.60
N VAL A 97 -9.39 3.69 -6.74
CA VAL A 97 -8.01 3.25 -6.49
C VAL A 97 -7.69 2.10 -7.43
N GLN A 98 -6.70 2.29 -8.30
CA GLN A 98 -6.08 1.24 -9.09
C GLN A 98 -4.70 0.96 -8.49
N PHE A 99 -4.63 -0.11 -7.72
CA PHE A 99 -3.41 -0.53 -7.05
C PHE A 99 -2.66 -1.54 -7.91
N ARG A 100 -1.34 -1.40 -7.97
CA ARG A 100 -0.47 -2.37 -8.63
C ARG A 100 0.78 -2.63 -7.81
N HIS A 101 1.15 -3.89 -7.70
CA HIS A 101 2.47 -4.32 -7.26
C HIS A 101 3.11 -5.06 -8.45
N GLU A 102 4.00 -4.36 -9.15
CA GLU A 102 4.50 -4.72 -10.47
C GLU A 102 5.95 -5.22 -10.41
N GLY A 103 6.30 -6.09 -11.35
CA GLY A 103 7.70 -6.51 -11.55
C GLY A 103 8.10 -7.78 -10.81
N TRP A 104 7.16 -8.62 -10.39
CA TRP A 104 7.50 -9.91 -9.80
C TRP A 104 8.20 -10.80 -10.82
N ARG A 105 9.27 -11.45 -10.38
CA ARG A 105 10.08 -12.38 -11.20
C ARG A 105 9.26 -13.61 -11.60
N GLU A 106 8.53 -14.18 -10.65
CA GLU A 106 7.75 -15.41 -10.80
C GLU A 106 6.59 -15.48 -9.80
N PRO A 107 5.49 -16.18 -10.15
CA PRO A 107 4.30 -16.28 -9.31
C PRO A 107 4.43 -17.37 -8.23
N VAL A 108 5.36 -17.20 -7.30
CA VAL A 108 5.51 -18.12 -6.15
C VAL A 108 4.36 -17.97 -5.16
N GLU A 109 4.19 -18.95 -4.25
CA GLU A 109 3.14 -18.94 -3.22
C GLU A 109 3.13 -17.62 -2.41
N PHE A 110 4.31 -17.06 -2.13
CA PHE A 110 4.43 -15.77 -1.46
C PHE A 110 3.71 -14.64 -2.22
N MET A 111 3.76 -14.62 -3.57
CA MET A 111 3.00 -13.66 -4.36
C MET A 111 1.49 -13.82 -4.16
N HIS A 112 1.00 -15.06 -4.03
CA HIS A 112 -0.42 -15.35 -3.82
C HIS A 112 -0.87 -14.88 -2.43
N HIS A 113 -0.03 -15.12 -1.42
CA HIS A 113 -0.22 -14.60 -0.08
C HIS A 113 -0.27 -13.07 -0.09
N CYS A 114 0.72 -12.42 -0.71
CA CYS A 114 0.77 -10.96 -0.86
C CYS A 114 -0.46 -10.42 -1.59
N SER A 115 -0.94 -11.09 -2.63
CA SER A 115 -2.16 -10.68 -3.36
C SER A 115 -3.37 -10.60 -2.45
N THR A 116 -3.55 -11.61 -1.58
CA THR A 116 -4.63 -11.63 -0.59
C THR A 116 -4.43 -10.58 0.51
N LYS A 117 -3.19 -10.40 1.00
CA LYS A 117 -2.87 -9.35 1.98
C LYS A 117 -3.15 -7.95 1.43
N TRP A 118 -2.80 -7.68 0.18
CA TRP A 118 -3.11 -6.42 -0.49
C TRP A 118 -4.61 -6.16 -0.54
N ALA A 119 -5.41 -7.15 -0.94
CA ALA A 119 -6.86 -7.02 -0.94
C ALA A 119 -7.41 -6.65 0.45
N THR A 120 -6.95 -7.33 1.50
CA THR A 120 -7.32 -7.01 2.89
C THR A 120 -6.97 -5.58 3.28
N PHE A 121 -5.74 -5.12 3.01
CA PHE A 121 -5.33 -3.76 3.36
C PHE A 121 -6.01 -2.68 2.50
N LEU A 122 -6.38 -2.98 1.26
CA LEU A 122 -7.18 -2.07 0.44
C LEU A 122 -8.60 -1.89 1.00
N LEU A 123 -9.17 -2.92 1.63
CA LEU A 123 -10.42 -2.77 2.39
C LEU A 123 -10.23 -1.93 3.66
N SER A 124 -9.08 -2.07 4.33
CA SER A 124 -8.70 -1.19 5.46
C SER A 124 -8.55 0.28 5.02
N LEU A 125 -7.93 0.54 3.86
CA LEU A 125 -7.83 1.88 3.27
C LEU A 125 -9.22 2.47 3.01
N LYS A 126 -10.13 1.67 2.45
CA LYS A 126 -11.53 2.06 2.24
C LYS A 126 -12.21 2.44 3.56
N GLU A 127 -12.10 1.60 4.59
CA GLU A 127 -12.67 1.90 5.91
C GLU A 127 -12.08 3.20 6.50
N LEU A 128 -10.76 3.40 6.38
CA LEU A 128 -10.09 4.61 6.86
C LEU A 128 -10.66 5.88 6.22
N VAL A 129 -10.74 5.94 4.88
CA VAL A 129 -11.17 7.16 4.20
C VAL A 129 -12.68 7.41 4.27
N GLU A 130 -13.49 6.37 4.47
CA GLU A 130 -14.96 6.51 4.58
C GLU A 130 -15.43 6.75 6.02
N THR A 131 -14.69 6.30 7.02
CA THR A 131 -15.15 6.31 8.43
C THR A 131 -14.18 6.96 9.41
N GLY A 132 -12.95 7.26 8.96
CA GLY A 132 -11.88 7.77 9.81
C GLY A 132 -11.12 6.69 10.59
N ARG A 133 -11.44 5.40 10.40
CA ARG A 133 -10.78 4.29 11.10
C ARG A 133 -10.53 3.11 10.17
N GLY A 134 -9.26 2.81 9.91
CA GLY A 134 -8.82 1.58 9.24
C GLY A 134 -8.48 0.45 10.22
N ARG A 135 -7.86 -0.60 9.68
CA ARG A 135 -7.34 -1.78 10.39
C ARG A 135 -5.89 -2.05 9.99
N PRO A 136 -4.96 -1.14 10.32
CA PRO A 136 -3.54 -1.36 10.09
C PRO A 136 -3.04 -2.52 10.97
N ALA A 137 -1.92 -3.14 10.58
CA ALA A 137 -1.21 -4.04 11.48
C ALA A 137 -0.83 -3.31 12.79
N PRO A 138 -0.99 -3.94 13.97
CA PRO A 138 -1.30 -5.37 14.19
C PRO A 138 -2.80 -5.74 14.26
N ASP A 139 -3.72 -4.81 14.02
CA ASP A 139 -5.17 -5.03 14.11
C ASP A 139 -5.79 -5.51 12.79
N ASP A 140 -4.97 -5.87 11.81
CA ASP A 140 -5.36 -6.33 10.47
C ASP A 140 -6.01 -7.72 10.49
N VAL A 141 -6.72 -8.05 9.40
CA VAL A 141 -7.23 -9.41 9.23
C VAL A 141 -6.07 -10.39 9.06
N ARG A 142 -5.96 -11.31 10.01
CA ARG A 142 -4.95 -12.37 10.00
C ARG A 142 -5.34 -13.46 9.01
N ILE A 143 -4.47 -13.68 8.02
CA ILE A 143 -4.68 -14.64 6.94
C ILE A 143 -3.45 -15.56 6.72
N SER A 144 -2.40 -15.40 7.52
CA SER A 144 -1.22 -16.28 7.51
C SER A 144 -1.31 -17.27 8.67
N ASP A 145 -0.88 -18.49 8.40
CA ASP A 145 -0.44 -19.47 9.39
C ASP A 145 1.07 -19.42 9.62
N TRP A 146 1.79 -18.54 8.91
CA TRP A 146 3.21 -18.27 9.10
C TRP A 146 3.35 -17.32 10.29
N HIS A 147 3.99 -17.80 11.36
CA HIS A 147 4.24 -17.10 12.61
C HIS A 147 5.71 -16.71 12.68
#